data_AF-A0A804PST2-F1
#
_entry.id   AF-A0A804PST2-F1
#
_cell.length_a   1.000
_cell.length_b   1.000
_cell.length_c   1.000
_cell.angle_alpha   90.00
_cell.angle_beta   90.00
_cell.angle_gamma   90.00
#
_symmetry.space_group_name_H-M   'P 1'
#
loop_
_entity.id
_entity.type
_entity.pdbx_description
1 polymer ?
#
loop_
_entity_poly.entity_id
_entity_poly.type
_entity_poly.pdbx_seq_one_letter_code
_entity_poly.pdbx_strand_id
1 'polypeptide(L)'
;MWASSSQSSVMEPTHLPSDGNSGHTPKKSSESALILIRHGESLWNEKNLFTGCVDVPLTPKGVEEAIEAGKRICNIPIDVIYTSSLIHAQMTAMLAMMQHRHKKIPVITHNESEQAHKWSQIYSEETMK
;
A
#
# COMPACT_ATOMS: atom_id res chain seq x y z
N MET A 1 32.18 35.17 -40.25
CA MET A 1 31.86 36.55 -39.82
C MET A 1 31.41 36.45 -38.36
N TRP A 2 32.01 37.02 -37.32
CA TRP A 2 33.17 37.90 -37.07
C TRP A 2 33.77 37.45 -35.71
N ALA A 3 35.08 37.17 -35.63
CA ALA A 3 36.13 37.87 -34.85
C ALA A 3 36.06 37.67 -33.31
N SER A 4 37.00 36.96 -32.64
CA SER A 4 38.42 37.32 -32.32
C SER A 4 38.48 38.45 -31.27
N SER A 5 39.26 38.49 -30.17
CA SER A 5 40.29 37.65 -29.52
C SER A 5 40.64 38.29 -28.15
N SER A 6 41.53 37.63 -27.39
CA SER A 6 42.51 38.16 -26.38
C SER A 6 42.15 37.87 -24.91
N GLN A 7 42.82 36.93 -24.20
CA GLN A 7 44.14 37.00 -23.51
C GLN A 7 44.25 38.20 -22.56
N SER A 8 44.71 38.17 -21.30
CA SER A 8 45.40 37.25 -20.37
C SER A 8 45.14 37.83 -18.95
N SER A 9 45.29 37.16 -17.81
CA SER A 9 46.57 36.95 -17.11
C SER A 9 46.32 36.19 -15.78
N VAL A 10 47.40 35.58 -15.29
CA VAL A 10 47.51 34.69 -14.14
C VAL A 10 47.64 35.48 -12.83
N MET A 11 46.94 35.04 -11.78
CA MET A 11 47.27 35.32 -10.37
C MET A 11 47.01 34.04 -9.54
N GLU A 12 48.03 33.63 -8.78
CA GLU A 12 48.24 32.36 -8.06
C GLU A 12 47.67 32.42 -6.59
N PRO A 13 47.46 31.31 -5.82
CA PRO A 13 46.28 31.19 -4.97
C PRO A 13 46.59 31.53 -3.50
N THR A 14 45.55 31.70 -2.69
CA THR A 14 45.74 31.77 -1.24
C THR A 14 44.57 31.14 -0.47
N HIS A 15 44.95 30.13 0.32
CA HIS A 15 44.36 29.61 1.56
C HIS A 15 42.90 29.12 1.55
N LEU A 16 42.73 27.84 1.93
CA LEU A 16 42.21 27.44 3.24
C LEU A 16 42.41 25.92 3.42
N PRO A 17 42.80 25.44 4.61
CA PRO A 17 42.76 24.02 4.91
C PRO A 17 41.28 23.60 4.95
N SER A 18 40.88 22.72 4.04
CA SER A 18 39.56 22.09 4.11
C SER A 18 39.58 21.10 5.26
N ASP A 19 39.03 21.51 6.38
CA ASP A 19 38.68 20.63 7.48
C ASP A 19 37.93 19.40 6.94
N GLY A 20 38.36 18.22 7.41
CA GLY A 20 37.74 16.95 7.11
C GLY A 20 36.31 16.94 7.61
N ASN A 21 35.36 17.29 6.74
CA ASN A 21 33.95 17.14 7.02
C ASN A 21 33.61 15.65 6.92
N SER A 22 33.57 15.03 8.09
CA SER A 22 33.01 13.70 8.34
C SER A 22 31.69 13.53 7.59
N GLY A 23 31.66 12.55 6.70
CA GLY A 23 30.48 12.19 5.92
C GLY A 23 29.36 11.72 6.84
N HIS A 24 28.52 12.66 7.27
CA HIS A 24 27.29 12.37 7.98
C HIS A 24 26.27 11.88 6.94
N THR A 25 26.33 10.60 6.57
CA THR A 25 25.22 9.97 5.85
C THR A 25 23.97 10.07 6.73
N PRO A 26 22.85 10.62 6.24
CA PRO A 26 21.64 10.66 7.03
C PRO A 26 21.22 9.21 7.33
N LYS A 27 21.19 8.84 8.61
CA LYS A 27 20.62 7.56 9.05
C LYS A 27 19.18 7.52 8.57
N LYS A 28 18.86 6.60 7.66
CA LYS A 28 17.49 6.26 7.28
C LYS A 28 16.76 5.85 8.56
N SER A 29 15.76 6.60 8.99
CA SER A 29 14.94 6.22 10.14
C SER A 29 14.27 4.87 9.83
N SER A 30 14.40 3.92 10.75
CA SER A 30 13.86 2.56 10.62
C SER A 30 12.36 2.52 10.93
N GLU A 31 11.61 3.50 10.45
CA GLU A 31 10.17 3.56 10.68
C GLU A 31 9.48 2.49 9.83
N SER A 32 8.63 1.69 10.48
CA SER A 32 7.77 0.71 9.82
C SER A 32 6.35 1.28 9.76
N ALA A 33 5.71 1.16 8.59
CA ALA A 33 4.33 1.61 8.40
C ALA A 33 3.39 0.41 8.24
N LEU A 34 2.25 0.46 8.92
CA LEU A 34 1.15 -0.50 8.74
C LEU A 34 -0.04 0.22 8.12
N ILE A 35 -0.50 -0.28 6.97
CA ILE A 35 -1.69 0.24 6.29
C ILE A 35 -2.81 -0.79 6.46
N LEU A 36 -3.93 -0.36 7.04
CA LEU A 36 -5.12 -1.19 7.22
C LEU A 36 -6.23 -0.73 6.28
N ILE A 37 -6.78 -1.66 5.52
CA ILE A 37 -7.87 -1.41 4.57
C ILE A 37 -8.97 -2.43 4.83
N ARG A 38 -10.18 -1.95 5.06
CA ARG A 38 -11.37 -2.80 5.05
C ARG A 38 -11.80 -3.02 3.59
N HIS A 39 -12.31 -4.20 3.28
CA HIS A 39 -12.91 -4.48 1.98
C HIS A 39 -14.05 -3.50 1.64
N GLY A 40 -14.28 -3.24 0.35
CA GLY A 40 -15.44 -2.47 -0.11
C GLY A 40 -16.76 -3.17 0.21
N GLU A 41 -17.89 -2.49 0.00
CA GLU A 41 -19.22 -3.05 0.22
C GLU A 41 -19.42 -4.39 -0.52
N SER A 42 -19.85 -5.42 0.20
CA SER A 42 -20.19 -6.73 -0.37
C SER A 42 -21.69 -6.87 -0.69
N LEU A 43 -22.05 -7.85 -1.51
CA LEU A 43 -23.47 -8.14 -1.82
C LEU A 43 -24.32 -8.40 -0.57
N TRP A 44 -23.73 -8.89 0.51
CA TRP A 44 -24.43 -9.12 1.77
C TRP A 44 -24.46 -7.88 2.67
N ASN A 45 -23.43 -7.02 2.58
CA ASN A 45 -23.48 -5.72 3.25
C ASN A 45 -24.60 -4.85 2.67
N GLU A 46 -24.74 -4.81 1.34
CA GLU A 46 -25.84 -4.12 0.65
C GLU A 46 -27.21 -4.60 1.14
N LYS A 47 -27.34 -5.91 1.43
CA LYS A 47 -28.57 -6.54 1.92
C LYS A 47 -28.74 -6.52 3.44
N ASN A 48 -27.83 -5.88 4.17
CA ASN A 48 -27.78 -5.87 5.65
C ASN A 48 -27.80 -7.29 6.26
N LEU A 49 -27.11 -8.24 5.64
CA LEU A 49 -26.97 -9.62 6.14
C LEU A 49 -25.62 -9.80 6.86
N PHE A 50 -25.64 -10.53 7.97
CA PHE A 50 -24.43 -11.00 8.64
C PHE A 50 -23.64 -11.93 7.71
N THR A 51 -22.43 -11.52 7.32
CA THR A 51 -21.65 -12.24 6.30
C THR A 51 -20.68 -13.25 6.89
N GLY A 52 -20.01 -12.95 8.01
CA GLY A 52 -19.03 -13.85 8.61
C GLY A 52 -17.98 -14.33 7.60
N CYS A 53 -17.74 -15.65 7.56
CA CYS A 53 -16.86 -16.33 6.60
C CYS A 53 -17.54 -16.71 5.27
N VAL A 54 -18.75 -16.22 4.99
CA VAL A 54 -19.42 -16.52 3.71
C VAL A 54 -18.70 -15.77 2.60
N ASP A 55 -18.28 -16.53 1.59
CA ASP A 55 -17.49 -16.01 0.49
C ASP A 55 -18.35 -15.28 -0.54
N VAL A 56 -18.55 -13.97 -0.33
CA VAL A 56 -19.39 -13.11 -1.17
C VAL A 56 -18.56 -12.01 -1.84
N PRO A 57 -18.83 -11.70 -3.12
CA PRO A 57 -18.10 -10.67 -3.85
C PRO A 57 -18.51 -9.25 -3.45
N LEU A 58 -17.74 -8.28 -3.94
CA LEU A 58 -18.05 -6.86 -3.86
C LEU A 58 -19.29 -6.50 -4.70
N THR A 59 -20.01 -5.47 -4.29
CA THR A 59 -20.99 -4.77 -5.14
C THR A 59 -20.25 -3.89 -6.16
N PRO A 60 -20.92 -3.37 -7.21
CA PRO A 60 -20.32 -2.35 -8.07
C PRO A 60 -19.81 -1.13 -7.30
N LYS A 61 -20.54 -0.69 -6.27
CA LYS A 61 -20.12 0.36 -5.34
C LYS A 61 -18.86 -0.05 -4.56
N GLY A 62 -18.80 -1.27 -4.03
CA GLY A 62 -17.62 -1.80 -3.36
C GLY A 62 -16.38 -1.85 -4.26
N VAL A 63 -16.55 -2.09 -5.56
CA VAL A 63 -15.47 -2.02 -6.56
C VAL A 63 -14.95 -0.59 -6.71
N GLU A 64 -15.84 0.40 -6.80
CA GLU A 64 -15.47 1.82 -6.85
C GLU A 64 -14.73 2.27 -5.58
N GLU A 65 -15.21 1.85 -4.40
CA GLU A 65 -14.57 2.09 -3.11
C GLU A 65 -13.14 1.54 -3.06
N ALA A 66 -12.94 0.31 -3.54
CA ALA A 66 -11.62 -0.32 -3.59
C ALA A 66 -10.64 0.41 -4.52
N ILE A 67 -11.12 0.85 -5.70
CA ILE A 67 -10.32 1.64 -6.64
C ILE A 67 -9.94 3.00 -6.02
N GLU A 68 -10.89 3.67 -5.38
CA GLU A 68 -10.64 4.95 -4.71
C GLU A 68 -9.65 4.82 -3.55
N ALA A 69 -9.76 3.77 -2.74
CA ALA A 69 -8.76 3.46 -1.73
C ALA A 69 -7.36 3.27 -2.34
N GLY A 70 -7.26 2.53 -3.46
CA GLY A 70 -6.03 2.35 -4.22
C GLY A 70 -5.40 3.66 -4.69
N LYS A 71 -6.21 4.60 -5.21
CA LYS A 71 -5.74 5.92 -5.64
C LYS A 71 -5.14 6.72 -4.47
N ARG A 72 -5.71 6.62 -3.26
CA ARG A 72 -5.20 7.35 -2.08
C ARG A 72 -3.84 6.84 -1.60
N ILE A 73 -3.57 5.55 -1.77
CA ILE A 73 -2.30 4.92 -1.36
C ILE A 73 -1.32 4.73 -2.52
N CYS A 74 -1.63 5.23 -3.72
CA CYS A 74 -0.88 4.90 -4.95
C CYS A 74 0.62 5.27 -4.90
N ASN A 75 1.00 6.24 -4.07
CA ASN A 75 2.37 6.75 -3.90
C ASN A 75 3.05 6.30 -2.59
N ILE A 76 2.40 5.48 -1.77
CA ILE A 76 2.97 4.99 -0.50
C ILE A 76 3.70 3.67 -0.78
N PRO A 77 5.03 3.56 -0.66
CA PRO A 77 5.73 2.31 -0.92
C PRO A 77 5.19 1.17 -0.05
N ILE A 78 4.78 0.07 -0.69
CA ILE A 78 4.28 -1.13 -0.01
C ILE A 78 5.22 -2.29 -0.32
N ASP A 79 5.70 -2.96 0.73
CA ASP A 79 6.64 -4.07 0.60
C ASP A 79 5.95 -5.44 0.53
N VAL A 80 4.81 -5.59 1.20
CA VAL A 80 4.04 -6.84 1.28
C VAL A 80 2.58 -6.54 1.58
N ILE A 81 1.67 -7.37 1.07
CA ILE A 81 0.23 -7.27 1.33
C ILE A 81 -0.22 -8.55 2.01
N TYR A 82 -1.04 -8.41 3.05
CA TYR A 82 -1.72 -9.52 3.70
C TYR A 82 -3.23 -9.41 3.46
N THR A 83 -3.88 -10.52 3.14
CA THR A 83 -5.34 -10.59 2.94
C THR A 83 -5.91 -11.84 3.60
N SER A 84 -7.21 -11.82 3.93
CA SER A 84 -7.94 -13.06 4.22
C SER A 84 -8.16 -13.88 2.92
N SER A 85 -8.62 -15.12 3.08
CA SER A 85 -9.04 -15.99 1.98
C SER A 85 -10.37 -15.57 1.34
N LEU A 86 -11.10 -14.61 1.91
CA LEU A 86 -12.42 -14.19 1.40
C LEU A 86 -12.30 -13.32 0.15
N ILE A 87 -13.14 -13.60 -0.85
CA ILE A 87 -13.10 -12.98 -2.18
C ILE A 87 -13.30 -11.47 -2.12
N HIS A 88 -14.14 -10.94 -1.20
CA HIS A 88 -14.29 -9.49 -1.04
C HIS A 88 -12.97 -8.79 -0.67
N ALA A 89 -12.13 -9.44 0.15
CA ALA A 89 -10.87 -8.88 0.62
C ALA A 89 -9.83 -8.97 -0.48
N GLN A 90 -9.75 -10.13 -1.15
CA GLN A 90 -8.86 -10.35 -2.29
C GLN A 90 -9.18 -9.40 -3.46
N MET A 91 -10.47 -9.23 -3.80
CA MET A 91 -10.93 -8.28 -4.82
C MET A 91 -10.52 -6.85 -4.44
N THR A 92 -10.75 -6.44 -3.20
CA THR A 92 -10.38 -5.09 -2.74
C THR A 92 -8.88 -4.87 -2.86
N ALA A 93 -8.06 -5.80 -2.36
CA ALA A 93 -6.61 -5.70 -2.43
C ALA A 93 -6.12 -5.61 -3.88
N MET A 94 -6.62 -6.48 -4.76
CA MET A 94 -6.26 -6.48 -6.18
C MET A 94 -6.61 -5.15 -6.85
N LEU A 95 -7.85 -4.68 -6.69
CA LEU A 95 -8.32 -3.42 -7.30
C LEU A 95 -7.56 -2.20 -6.78
N ALA A 96 -7.27 -2.17 -5.48
CA ALA A 96 -6.46 -1.11 -4.88
C ALA A 96 -5.03 -1.12 -5.44
N MET A 97 -4.42 -2.31 -5.56
CA MET A 97 -3.04 -2.44 -6.05
C MET A 97 -2.88 -2.20 -7.55
N MET A 98 -3.93 -2.37 -8.34
CA MET A 98 -3.90 -1.95 -9.76
C MET A 98 -3.67 -0.44 -9.92
N GLN A 99 -3.94 0.38 -8.91
CA GLN A 99 -3.67 1.82 -8.93
C GLN A 99 -2.24 2.16 -8.49
N HIS A 100 -1.49 1.19 -7.96
CA HIS A 100 -0.21 1.41 -7.34
C HIS A 100 0.91 1.51 -8.37
N ARG A 101 1.79 2.51 -8.21
CA ARG A 101 2.78 2.86 -9.24
C ARG A 101 4.10 2.11 -9.14
N HIS A 102 4.29 1.30 -8.10
CA HIS A 102 5.54 0.62 -7.82
C HIS A 102 5.59 -0.80 -8.41
N LYS A 103 6.67 -1.51 -8.09
CA LYS A 103 6.95 -2.90 -8.50
C LYS A 103 5.81 -3.87 -8.14
N LYS A 104 5.88 -5.09 -8.68
CA LYS A 104 5.05 -6.22 -8.22
C LYS A 104 5.29 -6.47 -6.72
N ILE A 105 4.22 -6.59 -5.96
CA ILE A 105 4.25 -6.76 -4.50
C ILE A 105 3.77 -8.18 -4.16
N PRO A 106 4.46 -8.92 -3.29
CA PRO A 106 3.98 -10.21 -2.81
C PRO A 106 2.70 -10.06 -2.00
N VAL A 107 1.73 -10.92 -2.29
CA VAL A 107 0.47 -11.03 -1.55
C VAL A 107 0.48 -12.34 -0.77
N ILE A 108 0.33 -12.25 0.55
CA ILE A 108 0.24 -13.40 1.45
C ILE A 108 -1.22 -13.52 1.88
N THR A 109 -1.84 -14.62 1.49
CA THR A 109 -3.21 -14.95 1.91
C THR A 109 -3.15 -15.73 3.21
N HIS A 110 -3.85 -15.25 4.24
CA HIS A 110 -3.98 -15.98 5.48
C HIS A 110 -4.85 -17.21 5.26
N ASN A 111 -4.31 -18.38 5.59
CA ASN A 111 -5.09 -19.61 5.62
C ASN A 111 -5.91 -19.61 6.91
N GLU A 112 -7.23 -19.49 6.80
CA GLU A 112 -8.11 -19.51 7.97
C GLU A 112 -7.90 -20.82 8.74
N SER A 113 -7.63 -20.70 10.04
CA SER A 113 -7.52 -21.87 10.91
C SER A 113 -8.91 -22.41 11.25
N GLU A 114 -9.00 -23.69 11.62
CA GLU A 114 -10.20 -24.30 12.20
C GLU A 114 -10.79 -23.45 13.35
N GLN A 115 -9.93 -22.73 14.08
CA GLN A 115 -10.35 -21.83 15.15
C GLN A 115 -11.13 -20.61 14.64
N ALA A 116 -10.78 -20.08 13.46
CA ALA A 116 -11.52 -18.99 12.83
C ALA A 116 -12.93 -19.45 12.44
N HIS A 117 -13.06 -20.67 11.88
CA HIS A 117 -14.37 -21.27 11.60
C HIS A 117 -15.24 -21.39 12.85
N LYS A 118 -14.65 -21.82 13.97
CA LYS A 118 -15.34 -21.90 15.26
C LYS A 118 -15.83 -20.54 15.75
N TRP A 119 -15.03 -19.49 15.60
CA TRP A 119 -15.41 -18.13 16.03
C TRP A 119 -16.46 -17.48 15.13
N SER A 120 -16.55 -17.90 13.86
CA SER A 120 -17.54 -17.41 12.91
C SER A 120 -18.89 -18.11 13.01
N GLN A 121 -19.04 -19.09 13.92
CA GLN A 121 -20.30 -19.77 14.17
C GLN A 121 -21.33 -18.77 14.75
N ILE A 122 -22.46 -18.62 14.07
CA ILE A 122 -23.56 -17.79 14.54
C ILE A 122 -24.38 -18.62 15.55
N TYR A 123 -24.38 -18.23 16.82
CA TYR A 123 -25.08 -18.94 17.90
C TYR A 123 -26.52 -18.49 18.13
N SER A 124 -27.09 -17.72 17.19
CA SER A 124 -28.43 -17.15 17.30
C SER A 124 -29.40 -17.92 16.41
N GLU A 125 -30.42 -18.52 17.02
CA GLU A 125 -31.51 -19.20 16.29
C GLU A 125 -32.27 -18.23 15.38
N GLU A 126 -32.40 -16.96 15.77
CA GLU A 126 -33.05 -15.91 14.97
C GLU A 126 -32.31 -15.63 13.64
N THR A 127 -31.04 -16.03 13.53
CA THR A 127 -30.23 -15.84 12.33
C THR A 127 -30.07 -17.11 11.49
N MET A 128 -30.60 -18.26 11.95
CA MET A 128 -30.71 -19.47 11.14
C MET A 128 -31.88 -19.30 10.17
N LYS A 129 -31.59 -19.15 8.87
CA LYS A 129 -32.59 -19.22 7.80
C LYS A 129 -32.70 -20.61 7.23
#